data_AF-A0A444Y6I6-F1
#
_entry.id   AF-A0A444Y6I6-F1
#
_cell.length_a   1.000
_cell.length_b   1.000
_cell.length_c   1.000
_cell.angle_alpha   90.00
_cell.angle_beta   90.00
_cell.angle_gamma   90.00
#
_symmetry.space_group_name_H-M   'P 1'
#
loop_
_entity.id
_entity.type
_entity.pdbx_description
1 polymer ?
#
loop_
_entity_poly.entity_id
_entity_poly.type
_entity_poly.pdbx_seq_one_letter_code
_entity_poly.pdbx_strand_id
1 'polypeptide(L)'
;MASPTLITPTSTPKSSLPLTTNTTVKPKPSSTNSTSRRELFFSITAVSSSLLAAVPIMVAPSALAAEDEEYVKETEEVINKVRTTITMDKNDPNVAAAVAELRDTSNSWVAKYRREKALLGRASFRDMYSALNAVSGHYISFGPTAPIPAKRRARILEEVDTAEKALKRGR
;
A
#
# COMPACT_ATOMS: atom_id res chain seq x y z
N MET A 1 65.37 20.30 -28.39
CA MET A 1 65.13 20.98 -27.10
C MET A 1 63.90 20.35 -26.48
N ALA A 2 64.10 19.69 -25.34
CA ALA A 2 63.14 18.80 -24.68
C ALA A 2 62.02 19.56 -23.95
N SER A 3 60.88 18.87 -23.77
CA SER A 3 59.65 19.29 -23.06
C SER A 3 59.89 19.72 -21.60
N PRO A 4 58.85 20.27 -20.94
CA PRO A 4 58.10 19.37 -20.05
C PRO A 4 56.57 19.57 -19.98
N THR A 5 55.95 18.43 -19.75
CA THR A 5 54.59 18.10 -19.31
C THR A 5 54.12 18.88 -18.09
N LEU A 6 52.88 19.39 -18.10
CA LEU A 6 52.20 19.95 -16.93
C LEU A 6 51.18 18.95 -16.40
N ILE A 7 51.62 18.17 -15.42
CA ILE A 7 50.85 17.25 -14.59
C ILE A 7 50.41 18.02 -13.35
N THR A 8 49.11 18.07 -13.07
CA THR A 8 48.58 18.60 -11.81
C THR A 8 48.33 17.44 -10.84
N PRO A 9 49.07 17.33 -9.73
CA PRO A 9 48.72 16.48 -8.62
C PRO A 9 47.99 17.29 -7.54
N THR A 10 46.85 16.81 -7.03
CA THR A 10 46.35 17.22 -5.71
C THR A 10 45.82 15.99 -4.98
N SER A 11 46.77 15.33 -4.31
CA SER A 11 46.66 14.66 -3.02
C SER A 11 46.06 15.65 -1.99
N THR A 12 45.21 15.31 -1.01
CA THR A 12 45.43 14.36 0.10
C THR A 12 44.12 14.23 0.93
N PRO A 13 44.00 13.20 1.79
CA PRO A 13 42.82 12.80 2.55
C PRO A 13 42.87 13.23 4.05
N LYS A 14 41.84 12.82 4.83
CA LYS A 14 41.65 12.84 6.31
C LYS A 14 40.42 13.67 6.70
N SER A 15 39.59 13.29 7.68
CA SER A 15 39.86 12.47 8.85
C SER A 15 38.58 11.73 9.30
N SER A 16 38.74 10.44 9.55
CA SER A 16 37.95 9.70 10.53
C SER A 16 38.16 10.28 11.92
N LEU A 17 37.10 10.43 12.70
CA LEU A 17 37.16 10.46 14.16
C LEU A 17 36.03 9.57 14.70
N PRO A 18 36.35 8.44 15.34
CA PRO A 18 35.48 7.84 16.34
C PRO A 18 35.79 8.54 17.68
N LEU A 19 34.76 8.96 18.41
CA LEU A 19 34.94 9.23 19.84
C LEU A 19 33.76 8.69 20.62
N THR A 20 34.08 7.61 21.32
CA THR A 20 33.38 7.03 22.45
C THR A 20 33.28 8.04 23.58
N THR A 21 32.16 8.08 24.30
CA THR A 21 32.20 8.05 25.76
C THR A 21 30.90 7.47 26.32
N ASN A 22 31.11 6.49 27.18
CA ASN A 22 30.17 5.85 28.10
C ASN A 22 29.28 6.86 28.82
N THR A 23 28.10 6.43 29.28
CA THR A 23 27.72 6.48 30.72
C THR A 23 26.36 5.80 30.95
N THR A 24 26.42 4.78 31.81
CA THR A 24 25.37 4.27 32.73
C THR A 24 24.19 3.49 32.16
N VAL A 25 24.48 2.21 32.00
CA VAL A 25 23.57 1.10 32.30
C VAL A 25 23.07 1.24 33.75
N LYS A 26 21.75 1.31 33.93
CA LYS A 26 21.07 1.08 35.22
C LYS A 26 20.15 -0.14 35.07
N PRO A 27 20.55 -1.33 35.53
CA PRO A 27 19.64 -2.42 35.82
C PRO A 27 19.33 -2.37 37.32
N LYS A 28 18.09 -2.06 37.70
CA LYS A 28 17.65 -2.17 39.09
C LYS A 28 17.26 -3.64 39.36
N PRO A 29 17.72 -4.23 40.48
CA PRO A 29 17.53 -5.65 40.78
C PRO A 29 16.15 -5.99 41.36
N SER A 30 15.76 -7.24 41.08
CA SER A 30 14.93 -8.19 41.82
C SER A 30 14.17 -7.72 43.09
N SER A 31 12.86 -7.97 43.10
CA SER A 31 12.18 -8.47 44.29
C SER A 31 11.21 -9.58 43.90
N THR A 32 11.57 -10.78 44.34
CA THR A 32 10.71 -11.95 44.51
C THR A 32 9.54 -11.65 45.43
N ASN A 33 8.32 -12.00 45.02
CA ASN A 33 7.29 -12.45 45.94
C ASN A 33 6.60 -13.68 45.35
N SER A 34 7.02 -14.83 45.86
CA SER A 34 6.27 -16.09 45.84
C SER A 34 5.13 -16.03 46.84
N THR A 35 3.95 -16.50 46.43
CA THR A 35 2.80 -17.08 47.18
C THR A 35 1.51 -16.59 46.52
N SER A 36 0.42 -17.33 46.39
CA SER A 36 0.08 -18.73 46.61
C SER A 36 -1.44 -18.81 46.34
N ARG A 37 -1.86 -19.85 45.61
CA ARG A 37 -3.17 -20.52 45.73
C ARG A 37 -4.45 -19.68 45.54
N ARG A 38 -5.15 -19.98 44.45
CA ARG A 38 -6.54 -20.48 44.53
C ARG A 38 -6.85 -21.28 43.27
N GLU A 39 -6.55 -22.56 43.38
CA GLU A 39 -7.27 -23.66 42.74
C GLU A 39 -8.78 -23.44 42.85
N LEU A 40 -9.53 -23.61 41.76
CA LEU A 40 -10.91 -24.08 41.85
C LEU A 40 -11.25 -24.89 40.60
N PHE A 41 -10.85 -26.14 40.70
CA PHE A 41 -11.46 -27.30 40.06
C PHE A 41 -13.00 -27.20 40.04
N PHE A 42 -13.59 -27.29 38.85
CA PHE A 42 -14.94 -27.80 38.68
C PHE A 42 -14.89 -28.97 37.69
N SER A 43 -14.69 -30.17 38.23
CA SER A 43 -15.27 -31.41 37.70
C SER A 43 -16.50 -31.67 38.59
N ILE A 44 -17.66 -32.13 38.11
CA ILE A 44 -17.94 -33.52 37.73
C ILE A 44 -19.36 -33.55 37.08
N THR A 45 -19.41 -34.12 35.87
CA THR A 45 -20.47 -34.89 35.16
C THR A 45 -21.97 -34.61 35.34
N ALA A 46 -22.66 -34.49 34.20
CA ALA A 46 -23.89 -35.24 33.93
C ALA A 46 -23.96 -35.62 32.45
N VAL A 47 -24.06 -36.92 32.19
CA VAL A 47 -24.20 -37.57 30.88
C VAL A 47 -25.65 -37.47 30.45
N SER A 48 -25.92 -36.94 29.24
CA SER A 48 -27.21 -37.09 28.56
C SER A 48 -26.99 -37.22 27.05
N SER A 49 -27.33 -38.40 26.53
CA SER A 49 -27.25 -38.83 25.14
C SER A 49 -28.30 -38.18 24.22
N SER A 50 -28.02 -38.19 22.91
CA SER A 50 -28.94 -38.05 21.75
C SER A 50 -29.22 -36.59 21.31
N LEU A 51 -29.06 -36.15 20.06
CA LEU A 51 -29.00 -36.78 18.74
C LEU A 51 -27.89 -36.17 17.86
N LEU A 52 -27.17 -37.03 17.13
CA LEU A 52 -26.35 -36.65 15.97
C LEU A 52 -27.28 -36.35 14.78
N ALA A 53 -27.88 -35.16 14.75
CA ALA A 53 -28.39 -34.59 13.52
C ALA A 53 -27.24 -33.84 12.86
N ALA A 54 -26.51 -34.53 11.97
CA ALA A 54 -25.52 -33.92 11.10
C ALA A 54 -26.25 -32.99 10.10
N VAL A 55 -26.52 -31.76 10.53
CA VAL A 55 -26.93 -30.67 9.63
C VAL A 55 -25.66 -30.22 8.91
N PRO A 56 -25.54 -30.40 7.59
CA PRO A 56 -24.46 -29.75 6.85
C PRO A 56 -24.71 -28.25 6.97
N ILE A 57 -23.87 -27.56 7.72
CA ILE A 57 -23.79 -26.10 7.70
C ILE A 57 -23.30 -25.75 6.30
N MET A 58 -24.24 -25.50 5.38
CA MET A 58 -23.96 -24.78 4.15
C MET A 58 -23.56 -23.37 4.55
N VAL A 59 -22.25 -23.16 4.73
CA VAL A 59 -21.67 -21.83 4.75
C VAL A 59 -21.85 -21.28 3.34
N ALA A 60 -22.83 -20.40 3.16
CA ALA A 60 -23.02 -19.68 1.91
C ALA A 60 -21.81 -18.73 1.69
N PRO A 61 -21.03 -18.87 0.61
CA PRO A 61 -19.90 -17.98 0.33
C PRO A 61 -20.34 -16.65 -0.31
N SER A 62 -21.64 -16.35 -0.40
CA SER A 62 -22.17 -15.28 -1.23
C SER A 62 -21.72 -13.87 -0.84
N ALA A 63 -21.39 -13.61 0.42
CA ALA A 63 -20.96 -12.27 0.84
C ALA A 63 -19.58 -11.88 0.28
N LEU A 64 -18.62 -12.81 0.28
CA LEU A 64 -17.27 -12.53 -0.22
C LEU A 64 -17.21 -12.42 -1.74
N ALA A 65 -18.06 -13.16 -2.46
CA ALA A 65 -18.14 -13.06 -3.92
C ALA A 65 -18.72 -11.71 -4.37
N ALA A 66 -19.74 -11.20 -3.65
CA ALA A 66 -20.34 -9.91 -3.95
C ALA A 66 -19.36 -8.73 -3.73
N GLU A 67 -18.57 -8.77 -2.64
CA GLU A 67 -17.55 -7.74 -2.36
C GLU A 67 -16.41 -7.74 -3.40
N ASP A 68 -16.03 -8.93 -3.90
CA ASP A 68 -15.02 -9.08 -4.95
C ASP A 68 -15.51 -8.54 -6.30
N GLU A 69 -16.76 -8.80 -6.68
CA GLU A 69 -17.37 -8.24 -7.90
C GLU A 69 -17.46 -6.71 -7.83
N GLU A 70 -17.82 -6.17 -6.67
CA GLU A 70 -17.85 -4.72 -6.44
C GLU A 70 -16.45 -4.11 -6.54
N TYR A 71 -15.43 -4.76 -5.96
CA TYR A 71 -14.03 -4.34 -6.09
C TYR A 71 -13.56 -4.32 -7.55
N VAL A 72 -13.89 -5.34 -8.34
CA VAL A 72 -13.56 -5.39 -9.77
C VAL A 72 -14.20 -4.21 -10.50
N LYS A 73 -15.51 -4.02 -10.33
CA LYS A 73 -16.26 -2.95 -10.99
C LYS A 73 -15.72 -1.57 -10.65
N GLU A 74 -15.53 -1.26 -9.37
CA GLU A 74 -15.04 0.05 -8.94
C GLU A 74 -13.59 0.31 -9.35
N THR A 75 -12.75 -0.73 -9.34
CA THR A 75 -11.35 -0.59 -9.77
C THR A 75 -11.27 -0.37 -11.29
N GLU A 76 -12.10 -1.03 -12.10
CA GLU A 76 -12.20 -0.76 -13.54
C GLU A 76 -12.64 0.68 -13.83
N GLU A 77 -13.60 1.21 -13.07
CA GLU A 77 -14.01 2.61 -13.19
C GLU A 77 -12.85 3.56 -12.91
N VAL A 78 -12.10 3.34 -11.83
CA VAL A 78 -10.91 4.13 -11.47
C VAL A 78 -9.84 4.05 -12.57
N ILE A 79 -9.57 2.85 -13.09
CA ILE A 79 -8.62 2.62 -14.18
C ILE A 79 -8.99 3.46 -15.41
N ASN A 80 -10.26 3.41 -15.82
CA ASN A 80 -10.76 4.17 -16.96
C ASN A 80 -10.67 5.68 -16.72
N LYS A 81 -10.97 6.13 -15.50
CA LYS A 81 -10.84 7.53 -15.11
C LYS A 81 -9.39 8.01 -15.21
N VAL A 82 -8.44 7.24 -14.66
CA VAL A 82 -7.01 7.56 -14.73
C VAL A 82 -6.56 7.66 -16.19
N ARG A 83 -6.86 6.65 -17.02
CA ARG A 83 -6.49 6.64 -18.45
C ARG A 83 -7.02 7.84 -19.20
N THR A 84 -8.29 8.17 -18.98
CA THR A 84 -8.94 9.30 -19.64
C THR A 84 -8.25 10.59 -19.22
N THR A 85 -8.17 10.89 -17.92
CA THR A 85 -7.64 12.15 -17.40
C THR A 85 -6.18 12.40 -17.79
N ILE A 86 -5.30 11.38 -17.77
CA ILE A 86 -3.87 11.60 -18.09
C ILE A 86 -3.58 11.62 -19.60
N THR A 87 -4.55 11.24 -20.43
CA THR A 87 -4.46 11.23 -21.89
C THR A 87 -5.14 12.46 -22.52
N MET A 88 -5.92 13.22 -21.75
CA MET A 88 -6.52 14.49 -22.20
C MET A 88 -5.47 15.46 -22.75
N ASP A 89 -5.89 16.28 -23.72
CA ASP A 89 -5.05 17.33 -24.25
C ASP A 89 -4.83 18.43 -23.19
N LYS A 90 -3.59 18.92 -23.10
CA LYS A 90 -3.21 19.96 -22.12
C LYS A 90 -3.91 21.30 -22.32
N ASN A 91 -4.47 21.55 -23.51
CA ASN A 91 -5.18 22.78 -23.82
C ASN A 91 -6.71 22.63 -23.68
N ASP A 92 -7.20 21.45 -23.30
CA ASP A 92 -8.64 21.22 -23.11
C ASP A 92 -9.11 21.94 -21.82
N PRO A 93 -10.13 22.81 -21.89
CA PRO A 93 -10.67 23.49 -20.70
C PRO A 93 -11.21 22.53 -19.64
N ASN A 94 -11.54 21.29 -19.99
CA ASN A 94 -12.12 20.30 -19.09
C ASN A 94 -11.08 19.56 -18.23
N VAL A 95 -9.77 19.74 -18.47
CA VAL A 95 -8.72 19.02 -17.71
C VAL A 95 -8.85 19.24 -16.21
N ALA A 96 -9.10 20.48 -15.78
CA ALA A 96 -9.22 20.79 -14.36
C ALA A 96 -10.39 20.06 -13.70
N ALA A 97 -11.54 19.97 -14.39
CA ALA A 97 -12.71 19.22 -13.93
C ALA A 97 -12.42 17.72 -13.90
N ALA A 98 -11.82 17.16 -14.95
CA ALA A 98 -11.47 15.74 -15.02
C ALA A 98 -10.45 15.32 -13.95
N VAL A 99 -9.52 16.21 -13.58
CA VAL A 99 -8.58 15.98 -12.48
C VAL A 99 -9.26 16.06 -11.12
N ALA A 100 -10.20 16.99 -10.93
CA ALA A 100 -11.00 17.06 -9.70
C ALA A 100 -11.83 15.79 -9.50
N GLU A 101 -12.55 15.36 -10.54
CA GLU A 101 -13.33 14.11 -10.50
C GLU A 101 -12.42 12.89 -10.26
N LEU A 102 -11.25 12.83 -10.92
CA LEU A 102 -10.29 11.75 -10.67
C LEU A 102 -9.82 11.73 -9.21
N ARG A 103 -9.56 12.89 -8.62
CA ARG A 103 -9.17 13.00 -7.21
C ARG A 103 -10.27 12.47 -6.30
N ASP A 104 -11.52 12.82 -6.56
CA ASP A 104 -12.66 12.38 -5.75
C ASP A 104 -12.89 10.87 -5.87
N THR A 105 -12.91 10.34 -7.10
CA THR A 105 -13.00 8.89 -7.36
C THR A 105 -11.84 8.13 -6.71
N SER A 106 -10.60 8.65 -6.83
CA SER A 106 -9.42 8.06 -6.20
C SER A 106 -9.53 8.05 -4.68
N ASN A 107 -10.00 9.14 -4.06
CA ASN A 107 -10.12 9.22 -2.61
C ASN A 107 -11.19 8.26 -2.08
N SER A 108 -12.32 8.16 -2.77
CA SER A 108 -13.40 7.21 -2.43
C SER A 108 -12.91 5.77 -2.51
N TRP A 109 -12.24 5.40 -3.61
CA TRP A 109 -11.68 4.05 -3.78
C TRP A 109 -10.64 3.71 -2.71
N VAL A 110 -9.70 4.63 -2.43
CA VAL A 110 -8.69 4.44 -1.38
C VAL A 110 -9.34 4.34 0.01
N ALA A 111 -10.31 5.20 0.32
CA ALA A 111 -10.99 5.20 1.61
C ALA A 111 -11.71 3.86 1.86
N LYS A 112 -12.32 3.30 0.82
CA LYS A 112 -13.02 2.02 0.86
C LYS A 112 -12.03 0.85 1.01
N TYR A 113 -11.10 0.69 0.08
CA TYR A 113 -10.34 -0.55 -0.04
C TYR A 113 -9.02 -0.60 0.74
N ARG A 114 -8.46 0.53 1.21
CA ARG A 114 -7.16 0.53 1.93
C ARG A 114 -7.21 -0.21 3.27
N ARG A 115 -8.39 -0.33 3.90
CA ARG A 115 -8.55 -1.03 5.18
C ARG A 115 -8.89 -2.51 5.00
N GLU A 116 -9.20 -2.94 3.78
CA GLU A 116 -9.57 -4.30 3.47
C GLU A 116 -8.35 -5.22 3.42
N LYS A 117 -8.17 -6.01 4.50
CA LYS A 117 -6.99 -6.86 4.66
C LYS A 117 -6.85 -7.92 3.56
N ALA A 118 -7.97 -8.37 2.99
CA ALA A 118 -7.99 -9.32 1.88
C ALA A 118 -7.39 -8.75 0.59
N LEU A 119 -7.47 -7.41 0.40
CA LEU A 119 -7.01 -6.74 -0.81
C LEU A 119 -5.54 -6.28 -0.74
N LEU A 120 -4.98 -6.08 0.44
CA LEU A 120 -3.57 -5.66 0.60
C LEU A 120 -2.56 -6.65 -0.02
N GLY A 121 -2.95 -7.93 -0.09
CA GLY A 121 -2.19 -9.00 -0.74
C GLY A 121 -2.35 -9.05 -2.26
N ARG A 122 -3.29 -8.32 -2.84
CA ARG A 122 -3.58 -8.32 -4.28
C ARG A 122 -2.64 -7.43 -5.07
N ALA A 123 -2.15 -7.93 -6.20
CA ALA A 123 -1.34 -7.19 -7.15
C ALA A 123 -2.13 -6.03 -7.76
N SER A 124 -3.39 -6.26 -8.16
CA SER A 124 -4.27 -5.20 -8.68
C SER A 124 -4.37 -4.01 -7.74
N PHE A 125 -4.54 -4.26 -6.43
CA PHE A 125 -4.65 -3.21 -5.42
C PHE A 125 -3.34 -2.43 -5.27
N ARG A 126 -2.20 -3.12 -5.13
CA ARG A 126 -0.90 -2.48 -4.94
C ARG A 126 -0.49 -1.62 -6.14
N ASP A 127 -0.66 -2.15 -7.34
CA ASP A 127 -0.27 -1.47 -8.57
C ASP A 127 -1.18 -0.25 -8.83
N MET A 128 -2.49 -0.39 -8.61
CA MET A 128 -3.43 0.73 -8.71
C MET A 128 -3.14 1.80 -7.65
N TYR A 129 -2.85 1.41 -6.40
CA TYR A 129 -2.52 2.36 -5.33
C TYR A 129 -1.21 3.13 -5.62
N SER A 130 -0.21 2.45 -6.20
CA SER A 130 1.02 3.10 -6.69
C SER A 130 0.71 4.15 -7.77
N ALA A 131 -0.03 3.76 -8.80
CA ALA A 131 -0.41 4.65 -9.89
C ALA A 131 -1.21 5.88 -9.39
N LEU A 132 -2.17 5.69 -8.50
CA LEU A 132 -2.96 6.79 -7.90
C LEU A 132 -2.06 7.75 -7.11
N ASN A 133 -1.11 7.25 -6.33
CA ASN A 133 -0.18 8.12 -5.59
C ASN A 133 0.75 8.90 -6.53
N ALA A 134 1.20 8.28 -7.63
CA ALA A 134 2.02 8.96 -8.63
C ALA A 134 1.25 10.11 -9.32
N VAL A 135 -0.02 9.88 -9.66
CA VAL A 135 -0.90 10.89 -10.27
C VAL A 135 -1.25 12.00 -9.27
N SER A 136 -1.72 11.63 -8.08
CA SER A 136 -2.12 12.56 -7.03
C SER A 136 -0.95 13.44 -6.60
N GLY A 137 0.23 12.86 -6.37
CA GLY A 137 1.43 13.60 -6.00
C GLY A 137 1.83 14.66 -7.03
N HIS A 138 1.65 14.36 -8.32
CA HIS A 138 1.89 15.33 -9.40
C HIS A 138 0.91 16.50 -9.33
N TYR A 139 -0.39 16.24 -9.30
CA TYR A 139 -1.40 17.32 -9.31
C TYR A 139 -1.41 18.13 -8.02
N ILE A 140 -1.07 17.54 -6.87
CA ILE A 140 -0.87 18.28 -5.61
C ILE A 140 0.32 19.24 -5.72
N SER A 141 1.42 18.81 -6.36
CA SER A 141 2.65 19.59 -6.41
C SER A 141 2.64 20.66 -7.49
N PHE A 142 2.04 20.38 -8.65
CA PHE A 142 2.12 21.23 -9.84
C PHE A 142 0.78 21.89 -10.22
N GLY A 143 -0.34 21.47 -9.61
CA GLY A 143 -1.68 21.95 -9.92
C GLY A 143 -2.39 21.11 -11.00
N PRO A 144 -3.72 21.26 -11.13
CA PRO A 144 -4.56 20.35 -11.91
C PRO A 144 -4.40 20.47 -13.44
N THR A 145 -3.86 21.58 -13.93
CA THR A 145 -3.63 21.82 -15.37
C THR A 145 -2.20 21.48 -15.81
N ALA A 146 -1.32 21.12 -14.86
CA ALA A 146 0.07 20.84 -15.17
C ALA A 146 0.22 19.49 -15.87
N PRO A 147 0.81 19.43 -17.07
CA PRO A 147 0.93 18.18 -17.81
C PRO A 147 1.90 17.22 -17.11
N ILE A 148 1.49 15.95 -16.98
CA ILE A 148 2.36 14.90 -16.46
C ILE A 148 3.51 14.64 -17.46
N PRO A 149 4.78 14.64 -17.01
CA PRO A 149 5.93 14.35 -17.86
C PRO A 149 5.80 13.01 -18.60
N ALA A 150 6.17 12.97 -19.88
CA ALA A 150 5.92 11.83 -20.77
C ALA A 150 6.42 10.48 -20.21
N LYS A 151 7.66 10.45 -19.67
CA LYS A 151 8.23 9.23 -19.06
C LYS A 151 7.44 8.76 -17.84
N ARG A 152 6.95 9.70 -17.01
CA ARG A 152 6.11 9.37 -15.84
C ARG A 152 4.74 8.87 -16.28
N ARG A 153 4.13 9.53 -17.27
CA ARG A 153 2.85 9.12 -17.83
C ARG A 153 2.89 7.70 -18.40
N ALA A 154 3.94 7.37 -19.17
CA ALA A 154 4.12 6.03 -19.72
C ALA A 154 4.20 4.96 -18.62
N ARG A 155 4.95 5.23 -17.54
CA ARG A 155 5.02 4.33 -16.37
C ARG A 155 3.66 4.16 -15.70
N ILE A 156 2.92 5.26 -15.48
CA ILE A 156 1.58 5.20 -14.86
C ILE A 156 0.65 4.34 -15.71
N LEU A 157 0.67 4.50 -17.04
CA LEU A 157 -0.14 3.69 -17.94
C LEU A 157 0.24 2.21 -17.88
N GLU A 158 1.53 1.88 -17.80
CA GLU A 158 2.01 0.51 -17.64
C GLU A 158 1.57 -0.12 -16.30
N GLU A 159 1.66 0.63 -15.20
CA GLU A 159 1.18 0.20 -13.87
C GLU A 159 -0.33 -0.07 -13.90
N VAL A 160 -1.10 0.83 -14.51
CA VAL A 160 -2.55 0.69 -14.67
C VAL A 160 -2.93 -0.51 -15.55
N ASP A 161 -2.21 -0.75 -16.65
CA ASP A 161 -2.42 -1.93 -17.51
C ASP A 161 -2.09 -3.23 -16.79
N THR A 162 -1.06 -3.22 -15.95
CA THR A 162 -0.67 -4.38 -15.13
C THR A 162 -1.72 -4.64 -14.05
N ALA A 163 -2.21 -3.58 -13.41
CA ALA A 163 -3.29 -3.66 -12.43
C ALA A 163 -4.57 -4.24 -13.06
N GLU A 164 -4.98 -3.79 -14.24
CA GLU A 164 -6.16 -4.30 -14.94
C GLU A 164 -6.03 -5.79 -15.28
N LYS A 165 -4.85 -6.22 -15.78
CA LYS A 165 -4.58 -7.64 -16.08
C LYS A 165 -4.60 -8.50 -14.82
N ALA A 166 -4.13 -7.98 -13.69
CA ALA A 166 -4.18 -8.66 -12.41
C ALA A 166 -5.62 -8.75 -11.90
N LEU A 167 -6.38 -7.66 -12.01
CA LEU A 167 -7.79 -7.56 -11.61
C LEU A 167 -8.66 -8.60 -12.31
N LYS A 168 -8.53 -8.71 -13.64
CA LYS A 168 -9.26 -9.72 -14.45
C LYS A 168 -8.92 -11.17 -14.11
N ARG A 169 -7.80 -11.39 -13.41
CA ARG A 169 -7.35 -12.70 -12.92
C ARG A 169 -7.72 -12.93 -11.45
N GLY A 170 -8.42 -11.99 -10.81
CA GLY A 170 -8.74 -12.02 -9.38
C GLY A 170 -7.52 -11.87 -8.47
N ARG A 171 -6.46 -11.19 -8.95
CA ARG A 171 -5.16 -11.11 -8.27
C ARG A 171 -4.75 -9.73 -7.84
#